data_AF-A0A1G9DNP8-F1
#
_entry.id   AF-A0A1G9DNP8-F1
#
_cell.length_a   1.000
_cell.length_b   1.000
_cell.length_c   1.000
_cell.angle_alpha   90.00
_cell.angle_beta   90.00
_cell.angle_gamma   90.00
#
_symmetry.space_group_name_H-M   'P 1'
#
loop_
_entity.id
_entity.type
_entity.pdbx_description
1 polymer ?
#
loop_
_entity_poly.entity_id
_entity_poly.type
_entity_poly.pdbx_seq_one_letter_code
_entity_poly.pdbx_strand_id
1 'polypeptide(L)' 'MSDAAAKLGVSHVKIRRFIRDGLLPAEQVMRGAPYQIRASDLEDERIKADLARNTPSRIHDDNQESLFSAI' A
#
# COMPACT_ATOMS: atom_id res chain seq x y z
N MET A 1 6.26 -2.84 -10.99
CA MET A 1 5.76 -3.37 -9.70
C MET A 1 6.74 -4.34 -9.07
N SER A 2 7.21 -5.35 -9.81
CA SER A 2 8.20 -6.32 -9.33
C SER A 2 9.49 -5.67 -8.83
N ASP A 3 10.02 -4.72 -9.58
CA ASP A 3 11.27 -4.05 -9.19
C ASP A 3 11.11 -3.22 -7.92
N ALA A 4 9.98 -2.52 -7.76
CA ALA A 4 9.66 -1.76 -6.55
C ALA A 4 9.53 -2.66 -5.32
N ALA A 5 8.87 -3.81 -5.49
CA ALA A 5 8.71 -4.81 -4.44
C ALA A 5 10.07 -5.40 -4.02
N ALA A 6 10.91 -5.77 -4.99
CA ALA A 6 12.26 -6.27 -4.75
C ALA A 6 13.13 -5.22 -4.04
N LYS A 7 13.07 -3.95 -4.49
CA LYS A 7 13.83 -2.86 -3.90
C LYS A 7 13.44 -2.58 -2.45
N LEU A 8 12.15 -2.66 -2.12
CA LEU A 8 11.64 -2.45 -0.76
C LEU A 8 11.63 -3.72 0.10
N GLY A 9 11.95 -4.89 -0.46
CA GLY A 9 11.87 -6.17 0.26
C GLY A 9 10.44 -6.56 0.67
N VAL A 10 9.42 -6.14 -0.09
CA VAL A 10 7.99 -6.38 0.23
C VAL A 10 7.30 -7.19 -0.87
N SER A 11 6.09 -7.68 -0.60
CA SER A 11 5.27 -8.35 -1.62
C SER A 11 4.61 -7.37 -2.60
N HIS A 12 4.28 -7.84 -3.80
CA HIS A 12 3.52 -7.05 -4.79
C HIS A 12 2.17 -6.54 -4.25
N VAL A 13 1.54 -7.31 -3.35
CA VAL A 13 0.28 -6.93 -2.72
C VAL A 13 0.47 -5.70 -1.82
N LYS A 14 1.60 -5.60 -1.10
CA LYS A 14 1.91 -4.43 -0.27
C LYS A 14 2.18 -3.19 -1.13
N ILE A 15 2.84 -3.33 -2.29
CA ILE A 15 2.99 -2.22 -3.25
C ILE A 15 1.63 -1.74 -3.79
N ARG A 16 0.74 -2.66 -4.18
CA ARG A 16 -0.63 -2.31 -4.62
C ARG A 16 -1.39 -1.55 -3.53
N ARG A 17 -1.24 -1.98 -2.29
CA ARG A 17 -1.83 -1.31 -1.14
C ARG A 17 -1.26 0.11 -0.96
N PHE A 18 0.07 0.29 -1.05
CA PHE A 18 0.67 1.63 -0.94
C PHE A 18 0.14 2.60 -1.99
N ILE A 19 -0.07 2.13 -3.22
CA ILE A 19 -0.62 2.95 -4.29
C ILE A 19 -2.09 3.29 -4.00
N ARG A 20 -2.90 2.30 -3.59
CA ARG A 20 -4.32 2.49 -3.25
C ARG A 20 -4.51 3.43 -2.05
N ASP A 21 -3.67 3.28 -1.02
CA ASP A 21 -3.71 4.07 0.20
C ASP A 21 -3.05 5.46 0.00
N GLY A 22 -2.56 5.77 -1.21
CA GLY A 22 -1.95 7.07 -1.56
C GLY A 22 -0.56 7.31 -1.00
N LEU A 23 0.05 6.30 -0.37
CA LEU A 23 1.36 6.38 0.24
C LEU A 23 2.50 6.37 -0.80
N LEU A 24 2.31 5.62 -1.90
CA LEU A 24 3.27 5.52 -2.99
C LEU A 24 2.65 6.11 -4.27
N PRO A 25 3.14 7.27 -4.74
CA PRO A 25 2.73 7.84 -6.01
C PRO A 25 2.99 6.86 -7.16
N ALA A 26 1.96 6.60 -7.96
CA ALA A 26 2.09 5.77 -9.14
C ALA A 26 1.07 6.17 -10.20
N GLU A 27 1.49 6.13 -11.46
CA GLU A 27 0.67 6.52 -12.61
C GLU A 27 0.39 5.30 -13.49
N GLN A 28 -0.81 5.24 -14.05
CA GLN A 28 -1.12 4.35 -15.18
C GLN A 28 -1.33 5.21 -16.41
N VAL A 29 -0.63 4.89 -17.50
CA VAL A 29 -0.77 5.60 -18.78
C VAL A 29 -2.19 5.46 -19.35
N MET A 30 -2.83 4.31 -19.09
CA MET A 30 -4.22 4.03 -19.43
C MET A 30 -4.78 3.01 -18.45
N ARG A 31 -6.10 2.90 -18.37
CA ARG A 31 -6.75 1.92 -17.47
C ARG A 31 -6.26 0.50 -17.76
N GLY A 32 -5.75 -0.17 -16.73
CA GLY A 32 -5.25 -1.54 -16.82
C GLY A 32 -3.79 -1.65 -17.26
N ALA A 33 -3.13 -0.54 -17.58
CA ALA A 33 -1.70 -0.52 -17.81
C ALA A 33 -0.93 -0.77 -16.48
N PRO A 34 0.30 -1.27 -16.56
CA PRO A 34 1.17 -1.35 -15.39
C PRO A 34 1.40 0.02 -14.76
N TYR A 35 1.45 0.05 -13.43
CA TYR A 35 1.83 1.25 -12.68
C TYR A 35 3.29 1.62 -12.92
N GLN A 36 3.52 2.87 -13.30
CA GLN A 36 4.82 3.52 -13.30
C GLN A 36 5.06 4.16 -11.95
N ILE A 37 6.20 3.86 -11.34
CA ILE A 37 6.60 4.33 -10.02
C ILE A 37 7.99 4.95 -10.18
N ARG A 38 8.19 6.16 -9.67
CA ARG A 38 9.51 6.80 -9.72
C ARG A 38 10.43 6.17 -8.68
N ALA A 39 11.69 5.98 -9.03
CA ALA A 39 12.66 5.38 -8.13
C ALA A 39 12.94 6.23 -6.87
N SER A 40 12.79 7.56 -6.98
CA SER A 40 12.87 8.53 -5.87
C SER A 40 11.78 8.30 -4.83
N ASP A 41 10.57 7.97 -5.28
CA ASP A 41 9.40 7.89 -4.41
C ASP A 41 9.47 6.64 -3.52
N LEU A 42 10.25 5.63 -3.93
CA LEU A 42 10.53 4.44 -3.11
C LEU A 42 11.43 4.76 -1.90
N GLU A 43 12.18 5.85 -1.92
CA GLU A 43 13.08 6.25 -0.83
C GLU A 43 12.39 7.16 0.20
N ASP A 44 11.11 7.49 0.01
CA ASP A 44 10.36 8.39 0.89
C ASP A 44 10.31 7.85 2.32
N GLU A 45 10.60 8.72 3.29
CA GLU A 45 10.61 8.39 4.71
C GLU A 45 9.25 7.88 5.21
N ARG A 46 8.14 8.30 4.58
CA ARG A 46 6.80 7.80 4.93
C ARG A 46 6.66 6.31 4.66
N ILE A 47 7.30 5.80 3.60
CA ILE A 47 7.29 4.38 3.26
C ILE A 47 8.16 3.60 4.24
N LYS A 48 9.34 4.13 4.58
CA LYS A 48 10.22 3.52 5.59
C LYS A 48 9.56 3.45 6.96
N ALA A 49 8.86 4.52 7.35
CA ALA A 49 8.10 4.57 8.60
C ALA A 49 6.96 3.56 8.62
N ASP A 50 6.21 3.39 7.52
CA ASP A 50 5.17 2.34 7.43
C ASP A 50 5.77 0.94 7.47
N LEU A 51 6.93 0.72 6.82
CA LEU A 51 7.60 -0.57 6.82
C LEU A 51 8.10 -0.96 8.22
N ALA A 52 8.57 0.02 9.00
CA ALA A 52 9.00 -0.18 10.38
C ALA A 52 7.83 -0.50 11.33
N ARG A 53 6.59 -0.09 10.98
CA ARG A 53 5.40 -0.44 11.76
C ARG A 53 5.07 -1.92 11.55
N ASN A 54 5.45 -2.75 12.52
CA ASN A 54 5.06 -4.17 12.58
C ASN A 54 3.60 -4.36 13.04
N THR A 55 2.69 -3.53 12.52
CA THR A 55 1.26 -3.64 12.81
C THR A 55 0.57 -4.35 11.66
N PRO A 56 -0.30 -5.34 11.96
CA PRO A 56 -1.18 -5.91 10.95
C PRO A 56 -1.93 -4.80 10.24
N SER A 57 -2.01 -4.90 8.92
CA SER A 57 -2.80 -3.98 8.12
C SER A 57 -4.29 -4.22 8.35
N ARG A 58 -4.86 -3.60 9.39
CA ARG A 58 -6.32 -3.54 9.54
C ARG A 58 -6.87 -2.60 8.49
N ILE A 59 -7.71 -3.13 7.62
CA ILE A 59 -8.65 -2.30 6.86
C ILE A 59 -9.63 -1.79 7.92
N HIS A 60 -9.56 -0.51 8.27
CA HIS A 60 -10.67 0.12 8.97
C HIS A 60 -11.77 0.26 7.93
N ASP A 61 -12.78 -0.60 8.06
CA ASP A 61 -14.02 -0.46 7.34
C ASP A 61 -15.02 0.08 8.36
N ASP A 62 -15.23 1.40 8.31
CA ASP A 62 -16.13 2.10 9.25
C ASP A 62 -17.60 1.65 9.09
N ASN A 63 -17.89 0.86 8.05
CA ASN A 63 -19.17 0.21 7.79
C ASN A 63 -19.26 -1.25 8.28
N GLN A 64 -18.29 -1.75 9.07
CA GLN A 64 -18.44 -3.06 9.70
C GLN A 64 -19.46 -3.00 10.83
N GLU A 65 -20.68 -3.45 10.53
CA GLU A 65 -21.72 -3.69 11.53
C GLU A 65 -21.29 -4.82 12.47
N SER A 66 -21.40 -4.59 13.78
CA SER A 66 -21.11 -5.62 14.79
C SER A 66 -22.07 -6.80 14.63
N LEU A 67 -21.52 -8.00 14.47
CA LEU A 67 -22.31 -9.24 14.44
C LEU A 67 -22.87 -9.62 15.82
N PHE A 68 -22.44 -8.93 16.89
CA PHE A 68 -22.91 -9.17 18.25
C PHE A 68 -23.74 -7.98 18.70
N SER A 69 -24.99 -8.25 19.10
CA SER A 69 -25.83 -7.29 19.80
C SER A 69 -25.20 -6.98 21.17
N ALA A 70 -25.21 -5.69 21.55
CA ALA A 70 -24.88 -5.29 22.91
C ALA A 70 -25.92 -5.90 23.86
N ILE A 71 -25.47 -6.77 24.78
CA ILE A 71 -26.28 -7.38 25.84
C ILE A 71 -26.42 -6.39 26.98
#